data_AF-A0AAX7SGN2-F1
#
_entry.id   AF-A0AAX7SGN2-F1
#
_cell.length_a   1.000
_cell.length_b   1.000
_cell.length_c   1.000
_cell.angle_alpha   90.00
_cell.angle_beta   90.00
_cell.angle_gamma   90.00
#
_symmetry.space_group_name_H-M   'P 1'
#
loop_
_entity.id
_entity.type
_entity.pdbx_description
1 polymer ?
#
loop_
_entity_poly.entity_id
_entity_poly.type
_entity_poly.pdbx_seq_one_letter_code
_entity_poly.pdbx_strand_id
1 'polypeptide(L)'
;MLQQDSAKTQQQHCLSVGQCQASRQQENQPNTQPQQGGVVSSAFFGHWILLSLNPPSSYRLLTVCIMAAGKRVRLFHFLFEMLENPNMAHCLSWVPAAAGVFRFSSRNKDQVAALWGQRKGNKRLMTYQKMSRALRNYARSGEIFKVKKKLTYQFSRDTLMLLQKCHRDL
;
A
#
# COMPACT_ATOMS: atom_id res chain seq x y z
N MET A 1 -37.04 13.95 -60.56
CA MET A 1 -35.96 13.36 -61.37
C MET A 1 -35.03 12.65 -60.39
N LEU A 2 -35.28 11.37 -60.10
CA LEU A 2 -34.86 10.22 -60.90
C LEU A 2 -33.33 10.20 -61.05
N GLN A 3 -32.61 9.38 -60.25
CA GLN A 3 -32.29 7.96 -60.50
C GLN A 3 -31.03 7.88 -61.37
N GLN A 4 -29.97 7.22 -60.90
CA GLN A 4 -29.40 5.96 -61.44
C GLN A 4 -27.87 6.19 -61.46
N ASP A 5 -26.93 5.27 -61.37
CA ASP A 5 -26.75 3.82 -61.24
C ASP A 5 -25.19 3.68 -61.23
N SER A 6 -24.46 2.62 -60.96
CA SER A 6 -24.73 1.19 -60.84
C SER A 6 -23.51 0.55 -60.16
N ALA A 7 -23.73 -0.64 -59.61
CA ALA A 7 -22.72 -1.58 -59.14
C ALA A 7 -22.00 -2.32 -60.29
N LYS A 8 -20.88 -3.00 -59.96
CA LYS A 8 -20.48 -4.40 -60.32
C LYS A 8 -18.96 -4.55 -60.16
N THR A 9 -18.43 -5.41 -59.28
CA THR A 9 -18.38 -6.90 -59.24
C THR A 9 -17.26 -7.50 -60.11
N GLN A 10 -16.30 -8.18 -59.44
CA GLN A 10 -15.56 -9.43 -59.80
C GLN A 10 -14.27 -9.45 -58.94
N GLN A 11 -13.98 -10.32 -57.96
CA GLN A 11 -14.11 -11.78 -57.73
C GLN A 11 -13.01 -12.64 -58.38
N GLN A 12 -12.47 -13.56 -57.57
CA GLN A 12 -11.53 -14.69 -57.82
C GLN A 12 -10.02 -14.37 -57.64
N HIS A 13 -9.16 -15.19 -57.02
CA HIS A 13 -9.20 -16.61 -56.60
C HIS A 13 -8.19 -16.88 -55.46
N CYS A 14 -8.40 -18.00 -54.75
CA CYS A 14 -7.68 -18.57 -53.61
C CYS A 14 -6.18 -18.92 -53.84
N LEU A 15 -5.40 -19.07 -52.76
CA LEU A 15 -4.86 -20.36 -52.28
C LEU A 15 -3.90 -20.22 -51.07
N SER A 16 -3.97 -21.25 -50.24
CA SER A 16 -3.00 -21.75 -49.26
C SER A 16 -3.23 -21.46 -47.77
N VAL A 17 -3.26 -22.58 -47.08
CA VAL A 17 -3.66 -22.88 -45.70
C VAL A 17 -2.39 -22.93 -44.86
N GLY A 18 -2.30 -22.11 -43.82
CA GLY A 18 -1.22 -22.15 -42.83
C GLY A 18 -1.76 -22.56 -41.46
N GLN A 19 -1.59 -23.83 -41.11
CA GLN A 19 -1.90 -24.38 -39.78
C GLN A 19 -0.84 -23.96 -38.77
N CYS A 20 -1.23 -23.39 -37.62
CA CYS A 20 -0.42 -23.37 -36.41
C CYS A 20 -1.08 -24.28 -35.37
N GLN A 21 -0.42 -25.40 -35.07
CA GLN A 21 -0.85 -26.39 -34.08
C GLN A 21 -0.60 -25.87 -32.65
N ALA A 22 -1.59 -26.07 -31.78
CA ALA A 22 -1.51 -25.85 -30.34
C ALA A 22 -1.17 -27.17 -29.64
N SER A 23 -0.03 -27.20 -28.94
CA SER A 23 0.41 -28.36 -28.16
C SER A 23 -0.02 -28.19 -26.70
N ARG A 24 -1.05 -28.93 -26.30
CA ARG A 24 -1.34 -29.28 -24.90
C ARG A 24 -0.45 -30.46 -24.51
N GLN A 25 0.26 -30.36 -23.40
CA GLN A 25 0.74 -31.53 -22.65
C GLN A 25 0.42 -31.35 -21.18
N GLN A 26 -0.24 -32.35 -20.63
CA GLN A 26 -0.62 -32.54 -19.24
C GLN A 26 0.04 -33.86 -18.84
N GLU A 27 0.95 -33.84 -17.88
CA GLU A 27 1.59 -35.06 -17.34
C GLU A 27 1.42 -35.08 -15.83
N ASN A 28 0.96 -36.24 -15.34
CA ASN A 28 0.49 -36.53 -14.00
C ASN A 28 1.62 -36.72 -12.98
N GLN A 29 1.33 -36.40 -11.72
CA GLN A 29 2.13 -36.75 -10.54
C GLN A 29 2.00 -38.23 -10.16
N PRO A 30 3.00 -38.78 -9.45
CA PRO A 30 2.69 -39.59 -8.28
C PRO A 30 3.39 -39.11 -7.00
N ASN A 31 2.74 -39.47 -5.89
CA ASN A 31 2.98 -39.09 -4.51
C ASN A 31 3.89 -40.12 -3.79
N THR A 32 4.93 -39.68 -3.08
CA THR A 32 5.55 -40.47 -2.00
C THR A 32 6.24 -39.57 -0.96
N GLN A 33 5.96 -39.82 0.33
CA GLN A 33 6.65 -39.38 1.56
C GLN A 33 6.96 -40.66 2.39
N PRO A 34 7.70 -40.65 3.52
CA PRO A 34 8.77 -39.77 4.03
C PRO A 34 9.96 -40.57 4.67
N GLN A 35 10.79 -39.88 5.49
CA GLN A 35 11.75 -40.33 6.55
C GLN A 35 13.24 -40.08 6.23
N GLN A 36 14.19 -39.72 7.12
CA GLN A 36 14.33 -39.19 8.50
C GLN A 36 15.85 -38.87 8.71
N GLY A 37 16.22 -37.89 9.56
CA GLY A 37 17.45 -37.91 10.39
C GLY A 37 18.67 -37.02 10.04
N GLY A 38 19.09 -36.15 10.97
CA GLY A 38 20.39 -35.43 10.96
C GLY A 38 20.47 -34.25 11.95
N VAL A 39 21.35 -34.34 12.96
CA VAL A 39 21.32 -33.67 14.28
C VAL A 39 21.97 -32.25 14.40
N VAL A 40 21.38 -31.46 15.30
CA VAL A 40 21.83 -30.37 16.22
C VAL A 40 23.01 -29.41 15.90
N SER A 41 22.75 -28.10 16.06
CA SER A 41 23.71 -27.17 16.69
C SER A 41 22.95 -26.05 17.42
N SER A 42 23.06 -26.03 18.74
CA SER A 42 22.26 -25.27 19.70
C SER A 42 22.97 -24.02 20.27
N ALA A 43 23.83 -23.35 19.49
CA ALA A 43 24.73 -22.31 20.03
C ALA A 43 24.37 -20.84 19.73
N PHE A 44 23.11 -20.49 19.42
CA PHE A 44 22.76 -19.09 19.10
C PHE A 44 21.45 -18.58 19.72
N PHE A 45 21.14 -18.95 20.97
CA PHE A 45 19.96 -18.40 21.68
C PHE A 45 20.29 -17.42 22.82
N GLY A 46 21.56 -17.16 23.13
CA GLY A 46 21.92 -16.50 24.40
C GLY A 46 22.24 -15.00 24.37
N HIS A 47 22.54 -14.38 23.23
CA HIS A 47 23.19 -13.04 23.24
C HIS A 47 22.32 -11.87 22.75
N TRP A 48 21.03 -12.10 22.45
CA TRP A 48 20.15 -11.04 21.90
C TRP A 48 19.10 -10.51 22.89
N ILE A 49 19.21 -10.84 24.18
CA ILE A 49 18.20 -10.47 25.19
C ILE A 49 18.58 -9.22 26.01
N LEU A 50 19.85 -8.77 26.01
CA LEU A 50 20.28 -7.67 26.89
C LEU A 50 20.45 -6.30 26.22
N LEU A 51 20.07 -6.13 24.95
CA LEU A 51 20.04 -4.82 24.28
C LEU A 51 18.60 -4.24 24.16
N SER A 52 17.76 -4.44 25.18
CA SER A 52 16.33 -4.05 25.13
C SER A 52 15.91 -3.00 26.17
N LEU A 53 16.83 -2.38 26.90
CA LEU A 53 16.47 -1.50 28.04
C LEU A 53 16.66 0.01 27.81
N ASN A 54 16.95 0.45 26.59
CA ASN A 54 16.70 1.85 26.21
C ASN A 54 16.63 2.03 24.68
N PRO A 55 15.44 1.94 24.06
CA PRO A 55 15.29 2.24 22.65
C PRO A 55 15.33 3.77 22.41
N PRO A 56 16.20 4.28 21.49
CA PRO A 56 16.10 5.63 20.95
C PRO A 56 14.67 6.06 20.62
N SER A 57 14.35 7.31 20.89
CA SER A 57 12.99 7.90 20.88
C SER A 57 12.21 7.69 19.57
N SER A 58 12.89 7.37 18.47
CA SER A 58 12.33 7.08 17.16
C SER A 58 11.63 5.70 17.07
N TYR A 59 11.93 4.76 17.96
CA TYR A 59 11.31 3.43 17.96
C TYR A 59 10.02 3.37 18.79
N ARG A 60 9.74 4.37 19.65
CA ARG A 60 8.49 4.41 20.43
C ARG A 60 7.25 4.53 19.54
N LEU A 61 7.33 5.27 18.43
CA LEU A 61 6.24 5.37 17.44
C LEU A 61 6.03 4.06 16.65
N LEU A 62 7.12 3.32 16.37
CA LEU A 62 7.05 1.98 15.78
C LEU A 62 6.32 0.99 16.70
N THR A 63 6.50 1.08 18.02
CA THR A 63 5.82 0.23 19.02
C THR A 63 4.30 0.44 19.04
N VAL A 64 3.81 1.67 18.83
CA VAL A 64 2.36 1.96 18.76
C VAL A 64 1.67 1.16 17.63
N CYS A 65 2.39 0.83 16.56
CA CYS A 65 1.83 0.09 15.43
C CYS A 65 1.82 -1.43 15.56
N ILE A 66 2.55 -1.98 16.53
CA ILE A 66 2.59 -3.42 16.79
C ILE A 66 1.51 -3.81 17.82
N MET A 67 1.11 -2.90 18.72
CA MET A 67 0.17 -3.21 19.81
C MET A 67 -1.32 -3.30 19.42
N ALA A 68 -1.69 -3.07 18.16
CA ALA A 68 -2.98 -3.53 17.63
C ALA A 68 -2.88 -5.03 17.27
N ALA A 69 -2.63 -5.86 18.29
CA ALA A 69 -2.39 -7.30 18.19
C ALA A 69 -3.36 -7.97 17.18
N GLY A 70 -2.84 -8.33 16.01
CA GLY A 70 -3.54 -9.09 14.97
C GLY A 70 -4.14 -8.32 13.80
N LYS A 71 -4.28 -6.98 13.83
CA LYS A 71 -4.89 -6.21 12.73
C LYS A 71 -3.84 -5.44 11.91
N ARG A 72 -3.85 -5.66 10.58
CA ARG A 72 -2.97 -4.96 9.65
C ARG A 72 -3.21 -3.44 9.72
N VAL A 73 -2.14 -2.67 9.99
CA VAL A 73 -2.17 -1.20 10.01
C VAL A 73 -2.79 -0.63 8.72
N ARG A 74 -3.71 0.35 8.88
CA ARG A 74 -4.35 1.11 7.79
C ARG A 74 -3.58 2.42 7.53
N LEU A 75 -3.68 2.94 6.31
CA LEU A 75 -2.90 4.11 5.89
C LEU A 75 -3.17 5.34 6.76
N PHE A 76 -4.42 5.61 7.15
CA PHE A 76 -4.73 6.82 7.91
C PHE A 76 -4.13 6.82 9.32
N HIS A 77 -3.97 5.63 9.96
CA HIS A 77 -3.25 5.52 11.24
C HIS A 77 -1.77 5.89 11.05
N PHE A 78 -1.14 5.37 9.99
CA PHE A 78 0.23 5.70 9.63
C PHE A 78 0.40 7.20 9.30
N LEU A 79 -0.55 7.80 8.58
CA LEU A 79 -0.47 9.23 8.27
C LEU A 79 -0.55 10.10 9.53
N PHE A 80 -1.40 9.72 10.50
CA PHE A 80 -1.46 10.41 11.79
C PHE A 80 -0.14 10.26 12.56
N GLU A 81 0.43 9.05 12.62
CA GLU A 81 1.75 8.83 13.24
C GLU A 81 2.86 9.70 12.60
N MET A 82 2.84 9.85 11.26
CA MET A 82 3.78 10.73 10.56
C MET A 82 3.52 12.21 10.83
N LEU A 83 2.27 12.60 11.08
CA LEU A 83 1.90 13.98 11.41
C LEU A 83 2.30 14.38 12.83
N GLU A 84 2.34 13.43 13.76
CA GLU A 84 2.81 13.64 15.14
C GLU A 84 4.35 13.61 15.24
N ASN A 85 5.06 13.20 14.19
CA ASN A 85 6.51 13.20 14.16
C ASN A 85 7.07 14.52 13.58
N PRO A 86 7.74 15.38 14.38
CA PRO A 86 8.26 16.65 13.90
C PRO A 86 9.33 16.50 12.81
N ASN A 87 10.06 15.39 12.80
CA ASN A 87 11.08 15.10 11.77
C ASN A 87 10.47 14.83 10.39
N MET A 88 9.16 14.66 10.29
CA MET A 88 8.43 14.39 9.05
C MET A 88 7.72 15.64 8.49
N ALA A 89 7.75 16.77 9.20
CA ALA A 89 7.01 17.98 8.83
C ALA A 89 7.34 18.54 7.44
N HIS A 90 8.54 18.27 6.92
CA HIS A 90 8.99 18.66 5.57
C HIS A 90 8.29 17.90 4.44
N CYS A 91 7.64 16.77 4.73
CA CYS A 91 6.97 15.94 3.74
C CYS A 91 5.45 15.81 3.99
N LEU A 92 5.02 15.82 5.24
CA LEU A 92 3.62 15.77 5.66
C LEU A 92 3.44 16.62 6.92
N SER A 93 2.53 17.58 6.90
CA SER A 93 2.32 18.49 8.04
C SER A 93 0.87 18.88 8.23
N TRP A 94 0.53 19.16 9.49
CA TRP A 94 -0.72 19.81 9.87
C TRP A 94 -0.80 21.21 9.23
N VAL A 95 -2.02 21.65 8.90
CA VAL A 95 -2.30 23.01 8.43
C VAL A 95 -2.99 23.77 9.55
N PRO A 96 -4.28 23.50 9.86
CA PRO A 96 -4.71 23.60 11.26
C PRO A 96 -4.92 22.21 11.87
N ALA A 97 -4.10 21.87 12.87
CA ALA A 97 -4.19 20.59 13.59
C ALA A 97 -5.55 20.42 14.28
N ALA A 98 -6.09 21.48 14.89
CA ALA A 98 -7.39 21.46 15.56
C ALA A 98 -8.56 21.09 14.62
N ALA A 99 -8.46 21.44 13.34
CA ALA A 99 -9.46 21.10 12.34
C ALA A 99 -9.19 19.75 11.65
N GLY A 100 -8.11 19.06 12.01
CA GLY A 100 -7.70 17.79 11.38
C GLY A 100 -7.23 17.94 9.93
N VAL A 101 -6.90 19.15 9.48
CA VAL A 101 -6.47 19.39 8.10
C VAL A 101 -4.96 19.24 7.99
N PHE A 102 -4.51 18.46 7.03
CA PHE A 102 -3.10 18.21 6.77
C PHE A 102 -2.79 18.33 5.28
N ARG A 103 -1.51 18.55 4.95
CA ARG A 103 -1.04 18.61 3.57
C ARG A 103 0.22 17.79 3.35
N PHE A 104 0.34 17.24 2.15
CA PHE A 104 1.62 16.72 1.65
C PHE A 104 2.43 17.83 0.99
N SER A 105 3.76 17.77 1.15
CA SER A 105 4.71 18.60 0.42
C SER A 105 4.76 18.20 -1.06
N SER A 106 4.67 19.17 -1.98
CA SER A 106 4.73 18.90 -3.42
C SER A 106 6.02 18.18 -3.85
N ARG A 107 7.14 18.52 -3.20
CA ARG A 107 8.47 17.95 -3.48
C ARG A 107 8.69 16.61 -2.78
N ASN A 108 8.23 16.47 -1.53
CA ASN A 108 8.64 15.36 -0.67
C ASN A 108 7.52 14.33 -0.39
N LYS A 109 6.33 14.47 -0.97
CA LYS A 109 5.19 13.53 -0.79
C LYS A 109 5.54 12.06 -1.06
N ASP A 110 6.50 11.82 -1.95
CA ASP A 110 6.90 10.47 -2.35
C ASP A 110 7.73 9.77 -1.26
N GLN A 111 8.36 10.53 -0.34
CA GLN A 111 9.01 9.96 0.85
C GLN A 111 7.98 9.29 1.78
N VAL A 112 6.83 9.95 2.01
CA VAL A 112 5.73 9.39 2.83
C VAL A 112 5.19 8.10 2.19
N ALA A 113 5.04 8.10 0.86
CA ALA A 113 4.58 6.92 0.13
C ALA A 113 5.58 5.76 0.21
N ALA A 114 6.88 6.04 0.08
CA ALA A 114 7.93 5.05 0.23
C ALA A 114 7.94 4.43 1.62
N LEU A 115 7.88 5.26 2.67
CA LEU A 115 7.79 4.79 4.07
C LEU A 115 6.53 3.95 4.32
N TRP A 116 5.40 4.33 3.73
CA TRP A 116 4.20 3.49 3.79
C TRP A 116 4.42 2.12 3.13
N GLY A 117 5.10 2.10 1.98
CA GLY A 117 5.49 0.86 1.31
C GLY A 117 6.36 -0.04 2.19
N GLN A 118 7.35 0.55 2.86
CA GLN A 118 8.21 -0.16 3.81
C GLN A 118 7.43 -0.70 5.01
N ARG A 119 6.57 0.14 5.62
CA ARG A 119 5.70 -0.27 6.75
C ARG A 119 4.78 -1.45 6.40
N LYS A 120 4.39 -1.59 5.13
CA LYS A 120 3.55 -2.69 4.65
C LYS A 120 4.32 -3.89 4.09
N GLY A 121 5.65 -3.80 3.97
CA GLY A 121 6.47 -4.84 3.34
C GLY A 121 6.12 -5.05 1.86
N ASN A 122 5.75 -3.98 1.14
CA ASN A 122 5.36 -4.10 -0.26
C ASN A 122 6.54 -4.52 -1.13
N LYS A 123 6.39 -5.62 -1.89
CA LYS A 123 7.40 -6.07 -2.87
C LYS A 123 7.65 -5.06 -4.00
N ARG A 124 6.64 -4.22 -4.31
CA ARG A 124 6.72 -3.17 -5.35
C ARG A 124 6.65 -1.79 -4.71
N LEU A 125 7.31 -0.83 -5.35
CA LEU A 125 7.32 0.56 -4.89
C LEU A 125 5.91 1.14 -4.74
N MET A 126 5.66 1.67 -3.54
CA MET A 126 4.51 2.48 -3.22
C MET A 126 4.79 3.94 -3.64
N THR A 127 3.97 4.48 -4.53
CA THR A 127 4.07 5.86 -5.01
C THR A 127 2.95 6.70 -4.43
N TYR A 128 3.11 8.02 -4.43
CA TYR A 128 2.02 8.91 -4.00
C TYR A 128 0.75 8.71 -4.83
N GLN A 129 0.86 8.45 -6.13
CA GLN A 129 -0.30 8.18 -6.98
C GLN A 129 -1.12 6.98 -6.50
N LYS A 130 -0.45 5.87 -6.16
CA LYS A 130 -1.11 4.67 -5.60
C LYS A 130 -1.68 4.94 -4.21
N MET A 131 -0.90 5.59 -3.33
CA MET A 131 -1.34 5.96 -1.99
C MET A 131 -2.58 6.88 -2.03
N SER A 132 -2.60 7.83 -2.96
CA SER A 132 -3.72 8.75 -3.15
C SER A 132 -5.00 8.03 -3.59
N ARG A 133 -4.91 6.84 -4.19
CA ARG A 133 -6.08 6.00 -4.49
C ARG A 133 -6.77 5.55 -3.21
N ALA A 134 -6.01 5.16 -2.19
CA ALA A 134 -6.56 4.81 -0.87
C ALA A 134 -7.20 6.03 -0.19
N LEU A 135 -6.54 7.20 -0.26
CA LEU A 135 -7.12 8.45 0.28
C LEU A 135 -8.48 8.80 -0.34
N ARG A 136 -8.65 8.56 -1.65
CA ARG A 136 -9.96 8.76 -2.31
C ARG A 136 -11.01 7.78 -1.79
N ASN A 137 -10.62 6.55 -1.45
CA ASN A 137 -11.55 5.57 -0.91
C ASN A 137 -11.98 5.94 0.51
N TYR A 138 -11.11 6.58 1.31
CA TYR A 138 -11.46 7.06 2.65
C TYR A 138 -12.53 8.15 2.68
N ALA A 139 -12.75 8.87 1.57
CA ALA A 139 -13.89 9.78 1.48
C ALA A 139 -15.23 9.05 1.56
N ARG A 140 -15.30 7.77 1.15
CA ARG A 140 -16.51 6.96 1.24
C ARG A 140 -16.70 6.34 2.62
N SER A 141 -15.62 5.86 3.24
CA SER A 141 -15.66 5.26 4.56
C SER A 141 -15.65 6.28 5.70
N GLY A 142 -15.36 7.55 5.40
CA GLY A 142 -15.54 8.68 6.32
C GLY A 142 -14.34 9.00 7.21
N GLU A 143 -13.19 8.34 7.04
CA GLU A 143 -12.00 8.64 7.86
C GLU A 143 -11.27 9.91 7.40
N ILE A 144 -11.14 10.10 6.08
CA ILE A 144 -10.41 11.23 5.48
C ILE A 144 -11.18 11.78 4.27
N PHE A 145 -11.37 13.09 4.26
CA PHE A 145 -11.99 13.83 3.16
C PHE A 145 -10.95 14.61 2.34
N LYS A 146 -11.25 14.78 1.04
CA LYS A 146 -10.44 15.59 0.14
C LYS A 146 -10.79 17.07 0.32
N VAL A 147 -9.79 17.90 0.60
CA VAL A 147 -9.93 19.36 0.59
C VAL A 147 -9.58 19.89 -0.80
N LYS A 148 -10.29 20.92 -1.28
CA LYS A 148 -10.10 21.53 -2.62
C LYS A 148 -8.65 21.96 -2.88
N LYS A 149 -7.94 22.40 -1.82
CA LYS A 149 -6.53 22.79 -1.89
C LYS A 149 -5.64 21.62 -2.32
N LYS A 150 -4.63 21.93 -3.14
CA LYS A 150 -3.67 20.96 -3.67
C LYS A 150 -3.02 20.17 -2.53
N LEU A 151 -2.96 18.84 -2.70
CA LEU A 151 -2.34 17.89 -1.74
C LEU A 151 -2.86 17.99 -0.29
N THR A 152 -4.03 18.60 -0.10
CA THR A 152 -4.60 18.85 1.23
C THR A 152 -5.79 17.91 1.46
N TYR A 153 -5.88 17.39 2.68
CA TYR A 153 -6.88 16.44 3.14
C TYR A 153 -7.27 16.77 4.58
N GLN A 154 -8.37 16.19 5.05
CA GLN A 154 -8.89 16.43 6.39
C GLN A 154 -9.37 15.13 7.00
N PHE A 155 -8.96 14.83 8.24
CA PHE A 155 -9.57 13.77 9.02
C PHE A 155 -10.98 14.15 9.44
N SER A 156 -11.90 13.18 9.48
CA SER A 156 -13.17 13.41 10.17
C SER A 156 -12.93 13.64 11.66
N ARG A 157 -13.81 14.42 12.28
CA ARG A 157 -13.73 14.76 13.70
C ARG A 157 -13.64 13.49 14.56
N ASP A 158 -14.49 12.51 14.29
CA ASP A 158 -14.55 11.25 15.05
C ASP A 158 -13.27 10.43 14.89
N THR A 159 -12.74 10.35 13.68
CA THR A 159 -11.48 9.64 13.41
C THR A 159 -10.31 10.32 14.12
N LEU A 160 -10.22 11.65 14.06
CA LEU A 160 -9.16 12.40 14.72
C LEU A 160 -9.21 12.23 16.25
N MET A 161 -10.40 12.32 16.85
CA MET A 161 -10.59 12.11 18.28
C MET A 161 -10.16 10.69 18.70
N LEU A 162 -10.54 9.67 17.92
CA LEU A 162 -10.15 8.28 18.20
C LEU A 162 -8.63 8.09 18.13
N LEU A 163 -7.98 8.65 17.11
CA LEU A 163 -6.53 8.57 16.93
C LEU A 163 -5.77 9.27 18.07
N GLN A 164 -6.22 10.46 18.45
CA GLN A 164 -5.61 11.23 19.55
C GLN A 164 -5.79 10.54 20.90
N LYS A 165 -6.95 9.92 21.15
CA LYS A 165 -7.19 9.14 22.37
C LYS A 165 -6.18 8.00 22.47
N CYS A 166 -6.08 7.18 21.43
CA CYS A 166 -5.14 6.06 21.39
C CYS A 166 -3.67 6.50 21.50
N HIS A 167 -3.32 7.70 21.06
CA HIS A 167 -1.96 8.23 21.17
C HIS A 167 -1.62 8.75 22.57
N ARG A 168 -2.59 9.31 23.31
CA ARG A 168 -2.37 9.86 24.66
C ARG A 168 -2.40 8.84 25.78
N ASP A 169 -3.01 7.68 25.56
CA ASP A 169 -3.09 6.60 26.55
C ASP A 169 -1.77 5.78 26.63
N LEU A 170 -0.62 6.38 26.26
CA LEU A 170 0.75 5.82 26.23
C LEU A 170 1.78 6.84 26.72
#